data_AF-A0A4Y8DIR2-F1
#
_entry.id   AF-A0A4Y8DIR2-F1
#
_cell.length_a   1.000
_cell.length_b   1.000
_cell.length_c   1.000
_cell.angle_alpha   90.00
_cell.angle_beta   90.00
_cell.angle_gamma   90.00
#
_symmetry.space_group_name_H-M   'P 1'
#
loop_
_entity.id
_entity.type
_entity.pdbx_description
1 polymer ?
#
loop_
_entity_poly.entity_id
_entity_poly.type
_entity_poly.pdbx_seq_one_letter_code
_entity_poly.pdbx_strand_id
1 'polypeptide(L)'
;MRLLSRSRNGKWLVQEFFKTVPFYAILSHTWDSKDAEVTFEDIKDGTRDFDDRSKPGFDKLRFCCEKAEIDGLSYFCIDTCCIKKSDSAELDRSLNSMFYWYRTAVRCYVLLSDVSARIPSGGENFNAVEAFKRSRWFERGWTLQELIAPSSVVFYSKEGSRLGDKQELVEAVATVTKIPVMALQGVELSRFSKKERFSWAHNRKTSVPQDAAYCLLGIFNVRMYPSYAEGVASDLKKEALYQLDRIIEDTSQNAKHGDDVIRIGGASWCDLSRLDQTKLGELDRELESYVRWLLDIFPSEQIVTENLTKLSQTAGKKMKALLADFEVQYEDLSSMETTVKTWEEPWARYNDKSKPDQIRVQALVENRWYWTKRNEEVFKMITAARTLMELMTWRGIWTDQRSNDIRRWL
;
A
#
# COMPACT_ATOMS: atom_id res chain seq x y z
N MET A 1 -4.98 -3.76 17.85
CA MET A 1 -5.93 -3.94 16.71
C MET A 1 -6.79 -5.16 17.01
N ARG A 2 -8.09 -5.12 16.73
CA ARG A 2 -8.94 -6.31 16.81
C ARG A 2 -9.13 -6.95 15.44
N LEU A 3 -9.16 -8.27 15.41
CA LEU A 3 -9.45 -9.07 14.21
C LEU A 3 -10.54 -10.08 14.52
N LEU A 4 -11.29 -10.41 13.47
CA LEU A 4 -12.32 -11.41 13.45
C LEU A 4 -11.75 -12.75 12.98
N SER A 5 -12.29 -13.82 13.52
CA SER A 5 -12.13 -15.18 12.99
C SER A 5 -13.42 -15.97 13.18
N ARG A 6 -13.55 -17.07 12.45
CA ARG A 6 -14.64 -18.02 12.61
C ARG A 6 -14.14 -19.24 13.38
N SER A 7 -14.83 -19.59 14.45
CA SER A 7 -14.52 -20.82 15.21
C SER A 7 -14.99 -22.07 14.45
N ARG A 8 -14.54 -23.25 14.90
CA ARG A 8 -14.99 -24.54 14.34
C ARG A 8 -16.50 -24.79 14.47
N ASN A 9 -17.15 -24.21 15.48
CA ASN A 9 -18.60 -24.29 15.66
C ASN A 9 -19.35 -23.10 15.00
N GLY A 10 -18.69 -22.36 14.11
CA GLY A 10 -19.30 -21.28 13.34
C GLY A 10 -19.53 -19.98 14.09
N LYS A 11 -19.05 -19.84 15.32
CA LYS A 11 -19.17 -18.60 16.12
C LYS A 11 -18.19 -17.54 15.63
N TRP A 12 -18.62 -16.28 15.68
CA TRP A 12 -17.76 -15.13 15.42
C TRP A 12 -16.90 -14.84 16.64
N LEU A 13 -15.58 -14.78 16.45
CA LEU A 13 -14.63 -14.47 17.51
C LEU A 13 -13.95 -13.15 17.23
N VAL A 14 -13.96 -12.24 18.20
CA VAL A 14 -13.18 -11.00 18.18
C VAL A 14 -11.95 -11.17 19.06
N GLN A 15 -10.75 -11.00 18.51
CA GLN A 15 -9.50 -11.13 19.24
C GLN A 15 -8.67 -9.85 19.13
N GLU A 16 -8.06 -9.43 20.24
CA GLU A 16 -7.21 -8.24 20.29
C GLU A 16 -5.72 -8.59 20.22
N PHE A 17 -5.00 -7.88 19.34
CA PHE A 17 -3.58 -8.06 19.09
C PHE A 17 -2.82 -6.74 19.36
N PHE A 18 -1.78 -6.81 20.19
CA PHE A 18 -1.00 -5.63 20.64
C PHE A 18 0.41 -5.55 20.06
N LYS A 19 1.11 -6.68 19.89
CA LYS A 19 2.52 -6.72 19.44
C LYS A 19 2.66 -7.37 18.07
N THR A 20 2.27 -8.63 17.96
CA THR A 20 2.31 -9.40 16.72
C THR A 20 0.91 -9.52 16.18
N VAL A 21 0.63 -8.79 15.10
CA VAL A 21 -0.65 -8.89 14.38
C VAL A 21 -0.50 -10.01 13.34
N PRO A 22 -1.35 -11.06 13.34
CA PRO A 22 -1.29 -12.12 12.34
C PRO A 22 -1.64 -11.57 10.96
N PHE A 23 -1.35 -12.33 9.90
CA PHE A 23 -1.83 -11.99 8.57
C PHE A 23 -3.36 -11.95 8.52
N TYR A 24 -3.91 -10.91 7.92
CA TYR A 24 -5.35 -10.68 7.87
C TYR A 24 -5.79 -10.08 6.53
N ALA A 25 -7.06 -10.30 6.21
CA ALA A 25 -7.79 -9.54 5.21
C ALA A 25 -8.50 -8.34 5.85
N ILE A 26 -8.82 -7.31 5.08
CA ILE A 26 -9.65 -6.19 5.54
C ILE A 26 -10.79 -5.94 4.57
N LEU A 27 -11.98 -5.68 5.09
CA LEU A 27 -13.13 -5.29 4.29
C LEU A 27 -13.20 -3.77 4.19
N SER A 28 -13.33 -3.29 2.96
CA SER A 28 -13.77 -1.94 2.65
C SER A 28 -15.18 -2.00 2.07
N HIS A 29 -16.09 -1.23 2.64
CA HIS A 29 -17.48 -1.17 2.19
C HIS A 29 -18.08 0.18 2.47
N THR A 30 -19.24 0.43 1.89
CA THR A 30 -20.05 1.60 2.25
C THR A 30 -21.06 1.21 3.31
N TRP A 31 -21.16 2.02 4.37
CA TRP A 31 -22.12 1.76 5.42
C TRP A 31 -23.54 1.97 4.90
N ASP A 32 -24.44 1.11 5.38
CA ASP A 32 -25.87 1.27 5.20
C ASP A 32 -26.46 2.09 6.37
N SER A 33 -27.70 1.83 6.78
CA SER A 33 -28.23 2.45 7.99
C SER A 33 -27.50 1.93 9.24
N LYS A 34 -27.45 2.74 10.31
CA LYS A 34 -26.80 2.34 11.57
C LYS A 34 -27.32 1.01 12.12
N ASP A 35 -28.62 0.77 11.98
CA ASP A 35 -29.27 -0.46 12.46
C ASP A 35 -28.97 -1.69 11.59
N ALA A 36 -28.45 -1.49 10.38
CA ALA A 36 -28.08 -2.56 9.48
C ALA A 36 -26.66 -3.08 9.72
N GLU A 37 -25.73 -2.26 10.21
CA GLU A 37 -24.34 -2.67 10.43
C GLU A 37 -24.18 -3.51 11.70
N VAL A 38 -23.27 -4.50 11.63
CA VAL A 38 -22.82 -5.23 12.82
C VAL A 38 -21.78 -4.36 13.53
N THR A 39 -21.99 -4.13 14.81
CA THR A 39 -21.13 -3.33 15.69
C THR A 39 -20.26 -4.22 16.58
N PHE A 40 -19.27 -3.63 17.26
CA PHE A 40 -18.44 -4.37 18.22
C PHE A 40 -19.30 -5.00 19.34
N GLU A 41 -20.30 -4.26 19.82
CA GLU A 41 -21.19 -4.70 20.90
C GLU A 41 -22.04 -5.93 20.50
N ASP A 42 -22.37 -6.07 19.22
CA ASP A 42 -23.18 -7.18 18.72
C ASP A 42 -22.45 -8.53 18.76
N ILE A 43 -21.11 -8.53 18.67
CA ILE A 43 -20.31 -9.74 18.47
C ILE A 43 -19.24 -9.98 19.54
N LYS A 44 -18.99 -9.02 20.45
CA LYS A 44 -17.93 -9.12 21.46
C LYS A 44 -18.08 -10.30 22.43
N ASP A 45 -19.29 -10.79 22.63
CA ASP A 45 -19.58 -11.87 23.58
C ASP A 45 -19.41 -13.28 22.97
N GLY A 46 -19.14 -13.36 21.66
CA GLY A 46 -18.96 -14.62 20.95
C GLY A 46 -20.21 -15.48 20.85
N THR A 47 -21.40 -14.93 21.10
CA THR A 47 -22.67 -15.68 21.07
C THR A 47 -23.23 -15.84 19.66
N ARG A 48 -22.93 -14.89 18.78
CA ARG A 48 -23.39 -14.84 17.38
C ARG A 48 -22.60 -15.82 16.51
N ASP A 49 -23.28 -16.45 15.56
CA ASP A 49 -22.67 -17.37 14.59
C ASP A 49 -22.85 -16.95 13.14
N PHE A 50 -22.19 -17.70 12.27
CA PHE A 50 -22.18 -17.55 10.82
C PHE A 50 -23.59 -17.52 10.23
N ASP A 51 -24.53 -18.23 10.84
CA ASP A 51 -25.90 -18.36 10.38
C ASP A 51 -26.82 -17.23 10.88
N ASP A 52 -26.31 -16.31 11.71
CA ASP A 52 -27.09 -15.17 12.18
C ASP A 52 -27.53 -14.26 11.01
N ARG A 53 -28.85 -14.06 10.91
CA ARG A 53 -29.53 -13.19 9.92
C ARG A 53 -30.28 -12.03 10.58
N SER A 54 -30.05 -11.75 11.86
CA SER A 54 -30.72 -10.71 12.63
C SER A 54 -30.40 -9.29 12.15
N LYS A 55 -29.25 -9.10 11.50
CA LYS A 55 -28.85 -7.84 10.85
C LYS A 55 -28.31 -8.08 9.45
N PRO A 56 -28.63 -7.22 8.46
CA PRO A 56 -28.04 -7.27 7.13
C PRO A 56 -26.50 -7.25 7.12
N GLY A 57 -25.87 -6.56 8.07
CA GLY A 57 -24.41 -6.47 8.18
C GLY A 57 -23.71 -7.82 8.38
N PHE A 58 -24.41 -8.86 8.84
CA PHE A 58 -23.84 -10.20 8.91
C PHE A 58 -23.52 -10.78 7.53
N ASP A 59 -24.17 -10.33 6.45
CA ASP A 59 -23.81 -10.74 5.09
C ASP A 59 -22.40 -10.25 4.72
N LYS A 60 -22.00 -9.07 5.19
CA LYS A 60 -20.64 -8.52 5.00
C LYS A 60 -19.59 -9.31 5.76
N LEU A 61 -19.92 -9.76 6.97
CA LEU A 61 -19.05 -10.63 7.79
C LEU A 61 -18.84 -11.98 7.09
N ARG A 62 -19.92 -12.63 6.64
CA ARG A 62 -19.85 -13.89 5.89
C ARG A 62 -19.01 -13.73 4.63
N PHE A 63 -19.32 -12.72 3.82
CA PHE A 63 -18.58 -12.43 2.60
C PHE A 63 -17.07 -12.28 2.88
N CYS A 64 -16.68 -11.44 3.85
CA CYS A 64 -15.27 -11.22 4.16
C CYS A 64 -14.59 -12.49 4.68
N CYS A 65 -15.26 -13.23 5.57
CA CYS A 65 -14.78 -14.50 6.10
C CYS A 65 -14.52 -15.53 5.00
N GLU A 66 -15.48 -15.73 4.09
CA GLU A 66 -15.37 -16.68 2.99
C GLU A 66 -14.22 -16.31 2.03
N LYS A 67 -14.07 -15.01 1.69
CA LYS A 67 -12.94 -14.58 0.84
C LYS A 67 -11.60 -14.75 1.54
N ALA A 68 -11.52 -14.41 2.84
CA ALA A 68 -10.31 -14.62 3.64
C ALA A 68 -9.93 -16.11 3.69
N GLU A 69 -10.89 -17.01 3.93
CA GLU A 69 -10.67 -18.45 3.97
C GLU A 69 -10.15 -19.00 2.62
N ILE A 70 -10.73 -18.55 1.49
CA ILE A 70 -10.27 -18.92 0.14
C ILE A 70 -8.82 -18.49 -0.10
N ASP A 71 -8.43 -17.31 0.39
CA ASP A 71 -7.05 -16.80 0.30
C ASP A 71 -6.11 -17.37 1.38
N GLY A 72 -6.58 -18.31 2.20
CA GLY A 72 -5.79 -18.98 3.25
C GLY A 72 -5.55 -18.13 4.50
N LEU A 73 -6.37 -17.11 4.73
CA LEU A 73 -6.28 -16.20 5.87
C LEU A 73 -7.31 -16.60 6.95
N SER A 74 -6.84 -16.79 8.18
CA SER A 74 -7.70 -17.11 9.32
C SER A 74 -8.34 -15.88 9.96
N TYR A 75 -7.80 -14.69 9.67
CA TYR A 75 -8.19 -13.44 10.30
C TYR A 75 -8.64 -12.42 9.28
N PHE A 76 -9.63 -11.62 9.66
CA PHE A 76 -10.07 -10.48 8.88
C PHE A 76 -10.50 -9.31 9.76
N CYS A 77 -10.58 -8.11 9.19
CA CYS A 77 -10.97 -6.89 9.90
C CYS A 77 -12.14 -6.21 9.17
N ILE A 78 -13.12 -5.75 9.94
CA ILE A 78 -14.21 -4.90 9.48
C ILE A 78 -14.38 -3.77 10.50
N ASP A 79 -14.23 -2.52 10.07
CA ASP A 79 -14.13 -1.36 10.96
C ASP A 79 -15.35 -1.20 11.88
N THR A 80 -16.55 -1.53 11.40
CA THR A 80 -17.80 -1.40 12.14
C THR A 80 -17.84 -2.23 13.41
N CYS A 81 -17.20 -3.40 13.41
CA CYS A 81 -17.22 -4.33 14.54
C CYS A 81 -15.86 -4.69 15.13
N CYS A 82 -14.75 -4.25 14.52
CA CYS A 82 -13.41 -4.34 15.11
C CYS A 82 -13.05 -3.12 15.96
N ILE A 83 -13.73 -1.98 15.74
CA ILE A 83 -13.54 -0.74 16.50
C ILE A 83 -14.73 -0.51 17.42
N LYS A 84 -14.46 -0.31 18.70
CA LYS A 84 -15.45 0.13 19.68
C LYS A 84 -15.65 1.64 19.54
N LYS A 85 -16.49 2.03 18.58
CA LYS A 85 -16.75 3.44 18.24
C LYS A 85 -17.37 4.27 19.38
N SER A 86 -17.92 3.63 20.41
CA SER A 86 -18.44 4.28 21.62
C SER A 86 -17.35 4.70 22.62
N ASP A 87 -16.11 4.21 22.45
CA ASP A 87 -14.95 4.60 23.24
C ASP A 87 -14.14 5.63 22.44
N SER A 88 -14.13 6.88 22.89
CA SER A 88 -13.45 7.98 22.18
C SER A 88 -11.95 7.76 22.08
N ALA A 89 -11.30 7.27 23.14
CA ALA A 89 -9.86 7.01 23.14
C ALA A 89 -9.49 5.86 22.18
N GLU A 90 -10.37 4.87 22.03
CA GLU A 90 -10.20 3.84 21.01
C GLU A 90 -10.48 4.37 19.60
N LEU A 91 -11.55 5.14 19.41
CA LEU A 91 -11.90 5.74 18.13
C LEU A 91 -10.75 6.61 17.61
N ASP A 92 -10.18 7.48 18.45
CA ASP A 92 -9.08 8.36 18.08
C ASP A 92 -7.84 7.58 17.65
N ARG A 93 -7.45 6.56 18.42
CA ARG A 93 -6.34 5.66 18.06
C ARG A 93 -6.62 4.94 16.75
N SER A 94 -7.87 4.53 16.53
CA SER A 94 -8.28 3.80 15.34
C SER A 94 -8.23 4.68 14.10
N LEU A 95 -8.80 5.89 14.15
CA LEU A 95 -8.78 6.84 13.03
C LEU A 95 -7.36 7.20 12.60
N ASN A 96 -6.45 7.38 13.56
CA ASN A 96 -5.02 7.61 13.30
C ASN A 96 -4.27 6.35 12.80
N SER A 97 -4.86 5.15 12.92
CA SER A 97 -4.25 3.87 12.53
C SER A 97 -4.86 3.26 11.27
N MET A 98 -6.01 3.77 10.79
CA MET A 98 -6.76 3.19 9.65
C MET A 98 -5.89 2.96 8.42
N PHE A 99 -5.13 3.97 8.00
CA PHE A 99 -4.22 3.85 6.86
C PHE A 99 -3.21 2.72 7.04
N TYR A 100 -2.62 2.60 8.23
CA TYR A 100 -1.65 1.56 8.55
C TYR A 100 -2.30 0.17 8.51
N TRP A 101 -3.51 0.02 9.04
CA TRP A 101 -4.25 -1.24 8.98
C TRP A 101 -4.53 -1.65 7.53
N TYR A 102 -5.03 -0.74 6.70
CA TYR A 102 -5.21 -1.05 5.28
C TYR A 102 -3.88 -1.37 4.57
N ARG A 103 -2.82 -0.60 4.85
CA ARG A 103 -1.49 -0.82 4.24
C ARG A 103 -0.89 -2.18 4.58
N THR A 104 -1.14 -2.70 5.78
CA THR A 104 -0.55 -3.96 6.27
C THR A 104 -1.43 -5.18 6.06
N ALA A 105 -2.68 -5.01 5.62
CA ALA A 105 -3.53 -6.12 5.24
C ALA A 105 -2.98 -6.87 4.02
N VAL A 106 -3.09 -8.21 4.03
CA VAL A 106 -2.65 -9.06 2.91
C VAL A 106 -3.58 -8.89 1.70
N ARG A 107 -4.87 -8.68 1.98
CA ARG A 107 -5.93 -8.47 1.01
C ARG A 107 -6.91 -7.42 1.52
N CYS A 108 -7.23 -6.44 0.68
CA CYS A 108 -8.38 -5.56 0.87
C CYS A 108 -9.51 -6.03 -0.05
N TYR A 109 -10.63 -6.48 0.51
CA TYR A 109 -11.82 -6.80 -0.26
C TYR A 109 -12.75 -5.59 -0.25
N VAL A 110 -13.11 -5.11 -1.43
CA VAL A 110 -14.06 -4.01 -1.60
C VAL A 110 -15.40 -4.60 -2.03
N LEU A 111 -16.42 -4.48 -1.16
CA LEU A 111 -17.78 -4.92 -1.47
C LEU A 111 -18.64 -3.73 -1.91
N LEU A 112 -19.00 -3.69 -3.19
CA LEU A 112 -19.80 -2.63 -3.81
C LEU A 112 -21.29 -2.97 -3.74
N SER A 113 -21.96 -2.50 -2.68
CA SER A 113 -23.38 -2.77 -2.42
C SER A 113 -24.35 -2.30 -3.53
N ASP A 114 -23.92 -1.36 -4.35
CA ASP A 114 -24.70 -0.71 -5.41
C ASP A 114 -24.32 -1.17 -6.83
N VAL A 115 -23.38 -2.10 -6.97
CA VAL A 115 -22.99 -2.69 -8.26
C VAL A 115 -23.48 -4.12 -8.33
N SER A 116 -24.33 -4.41 -9.32
CA SER A 116 -24.83 -5.76 -9.62
C SER A 116 -24.01 -6.37 -10.74
N ALA A 117 -23.56 -7.62 -10.59
CA ALA A 117 -22.95 -8.37 -11.70
C ALA A 117 -23.98 -9.16 -12.54
N ARG A 118 -25.26 -9.15 -12.13
CA ARG A 118 -26.34 -9.84 -12.86
C ARG A 118 -26.74 -9.03 -14.09
N ILE A 119 -26.82 -9.69 -15.25
CA ILE A 119 -27.37 -9.12 -16.48
C ILE A 119 -28.89 -8.91 -16.25
N PRO A 120 -29.46 -7.71 -16.47
CA PRO A 120 -30.89 -7.50 -16.37
C PRO A 120 -31.63 -8.36 -17.38
N SER A 121 -32.69 -9.07 -16.95
CA SER A 121 -33.56 -9.82 -17.86
C SER A 121 -34.19 -8.89 -18.89
N GLY A 122 -33.75 -8.97 -20.15
CA GLY A 122 -34.32 -8.22 -21.29
C GLY A 122 -33.63 -6.92 -21.70
N GLY A 123 -32.42 -6.62 -21.20
CA GLY A 123 -31.68 -5.40 -21.57
C GLY A 123 -30.38 -5.67 -22.32
N GLU A 124 -30.33 -5.31 -23.60
CA GLU A 124 -29.07 -5.11 -24.32
C GLU A 124 -28.24 -4.00 -23.65
N ASN A 125 -26.90 -4.17 -23.63
CA ASN A 125 -25.88 -3.21 -23.15
C ASN A 125 -25.72 -2.98 -21.64
N PHE A 126 -25.67 -4.02 -20.80
CA PHE A 126 -25.12 -3.87 -19.44
C PHE A 126 -23.59 -3.73 -19.49
N ASN A 127 -23.07 -2.53 -19.20
CA ASN A 127 -21.64 -2.28 -19.07
C ASN A 127 -21.22 -2.29 -17.58
N ALA A 128 -20.67 -3.42 -17.13
CA ALA A 128 -20.22 -3.60 -15.75
C ALA A 128 -19.17 -2.55 -15.30
N VAL A 129 -18.32 -2.08 -16.22
CA VAL A 129 -17.31 -1.05 -15.94
C VAL A 129 -17.96 0.31 -15.68
N GLU A 130 -19.04 0.64 -16.39
CA GLU A 130 -19.78 1.88 -16.14
C GLU A 130 -20.56 1.83 -14.82
N ALA A 131 -21.17 0.68 -14.48
CA ALA A 131 -21.78 0.49 -13.17
C ALA A 131 -20.74 0.61 -12.04
N PHE A 132 -19.56 0.01 -12.21
CA PHE A 132 -18.43 0.14 -11.30
C PHE A 132 -18.01 1.60 -11.08
N LYS A 133 -17.77 2.35 -12.15
CA LYS A 133 -17.38 3.78 -12.07
C LYS A 133 -18.43 4.66 -11.38
N ARG A 134 -19.69 4.26 -11.39
CA ARG A 134 -20.80 4.98 -10.74
C ARG A 134 -21.02 4.57 -9.28
N SER A 135 -20.25 3.64 -8.75
CA SER A 135 -20.43 3.21 -7.37
C SER A 135 -20.20 4.36 -6.40
N ARG A 136 -21.14 4.51 -5.45
CA ARG A 136 -21.05 5.43 -4.31
C ARG A 136 -19.80 5.21 -3.47
N TRP A 137 -19.16 4.04 -3.56
CA TRP A 137 -17.90 3.76 -2.87
C TRP A 137 -16.79 4.77 -3.23
N PHE A 138 -16.71 5.19 -4.49
CA PHE A 138 -15.73 6.20 -4.93
C PHE A 138 -16.03 7.61 -4.40
N GLU A 139 -17.26 7.87 -3.97
CA GLU A 139 -17.69 9.14 -3.41
C GLU A 139 -17.52 9.21 -1.88
N ARG A 140 -17.11 8.15 -1.18
CA ARG A 140 -16.97 8.19 0.29
C ARG A 140 -15.60 8.71 0.69
N GLY A 141 -15.54 9.55 1.73
CA GLY A 141 -14.27 10.10 2.22
C GLY A 141 -13.26 9.04 2.65
N TRP A 142 -13.65 8.17 3.59
CA TRP A 142 -12.77 7.15 4.17
C TRP A 142 -12.23 6.14 3.16
N THR A 143 -13.02 5.77 2.14
CA THR A 143 -12.60 4.81 1.10
C THR A 143 -11.41 5.29 0.28
N LEU A 144 -10.99 6.56 0.41
CA LEU A 144 -9.75 7.05 -0.19
C LEU A 144 -8.52 6.33 0.36
N GLN A 145 -8.41 6.25 1.69
CA GLN A 145 -7.29 5.53 2.32
C GLN A 145 -7.41 4.02 2.06
N GLU A 146 -8.63 3.50 2.02
CA GLU A 146 -8.91 2.08 1.77
C GLU A 146 -8.56 1.66 0.33
N LEU A 147 -8.53 2.61 -0.61
CA LEU A 147 -8.07 2.43 -1.99
C LEU A 147 -6.55 2.54 -2.12
N ILE A 148 -5.99 3.61 -1.53
CA ILE A 148 -4.59 4.02 -1.71
C ILE A 148 -3.64 3.14 -0.89
N ALA A 149 -3.94 2.94 0.41
CA ALA A 149 -3.02 2.33 1.36
C ALA A 149 -2.67 0.85 1.06
N PRO A 150 -3.63 -0.04 0.76
CA PRO A 150 -3.33 -1.46 0.54
C PRO A 150 -2.64 -1.68 -0.81
N SER A 151 -1.67 -2.59 -0.84
CA SER A 151 -1.02 -3.04 -2.07
C SER A 151 -1.92 -3.94 -2.93
N SER A 152 -2.86 -4.66 -2.30
CA SER A 152 -3.80 -5.57 -2.96
C SER A 152 -5.25 -5.20 -2.63
N VAL A 153 -6.01 -4.81 -3.65
CA VAL A 153 -7.44 -4.48 -3.55
C VAL A 153 -8.19 -5.29 -4.60
N VAL A 154 -9.23 -6.01 -4.19
CA VAL A 154 -10.10 -6.78 -5.08
C VAL A 154 -11.53 -6.29 -4.92
N PHE A 155 -12.16 -5.90 -6.03
CA PHE A 155 -13.52 -5.37 -6.07
C PHE A 155 -14.53 -6.48 -6.34
N TYR A 156 -15.64 -6.43 -5.59
CA TYR A 156 -16.73 -7.38 -5.68
C TYR A 156 -18.08 -6.67 -5.82
N SER A 157 -18.99 -7.28 -6.57
CA SER A 157 -20.37 -6.84 -6.68
C SER A 157 -21.14 -7.11 -5.39
N LYS A 158 -22.35 -6.57 -5.26
CA LYS A 158 -23.23 -6.83 -4.12
C LYS A 158 -23.58 -8.31 -3.93
N GLU A 159 -23.48 -9.12 -4.99
CA GLU A 159 -23.66 -10.59 -4.95
C GLU A 159 -22.39 -11.35 -4.55
N GLY A 160 -21.26 -10.66 -4.35
CA GLY A 160 -19.97 -11.29 -4.03
C GLY A 160 -19.20 -11.82 -5.25
N SER A 161 -19.59 -11.43 -6.47
CA SER A 161 -18.89 -11.76 -7.72
C SER A 161 -17.69 -10.84 -7.91
N ARG A 162 -16.52 -11.39 -8.29
CA ARG A 162 -15.31 -10.61 -8.55
C ARG A 162 -15.52 -9.73 -9.79
N LEU A 163 -15.30 -8.43 -9.64
CA LEU A 163 -15.35 -7.44 -10.73
C LEU A 163 -13.96 -7.20 -11.34
N GLY A 164 -12.93 -7.32 -10.52
CA GLY A 164 -11.53 -7.15 -10.89
C GLY A 164 -10.70 -6.69 -9.70
N ASP A 165 -9.38 -6.63 -9.86
CA ASP A 165 -8.50 -6.00 -8.87
C ASP A 165 -8.06 -4.59 -9.28
N LYS A 166 -7.38 -3.89 -8.37
CA LYS A 166 -6.91 -2.52 -8.60
C LYS A 166 -5.93 -2.39 -9.77
N GLN A 167 -5.19 -3.44 -10.14
CA GLN A 167 -4.31 -3.41 -11.30
C GLN A 167 -5.12 -3.59 -12.59
N GLU A 168 -6.00 -4.58 -12.63
CA GLU A 168 -6.88 -4.83 -13.78
C GLU A 168 -7.80 -3.65 -14.09
N LEU A 169 -8.29 -2.95 -13.06
CA LEU A 169 -9.23 -1.84 -13.17
C LEU A 169 -8.57 -0.46 -13.03
N VAL A 170 -7.23 -0.38 -13.10
CA VAL A 170 -6.48 0.84 -12.75
C VAL A 170 -6.93 2.06 -13.55
N GLU A 171 -7.20 1.90 -14.84
CA GLU A 171 -7.68 2.98 -15.72
C GLU A 171 -9.09 3.45 -15.33
N ALA A 172 -9.98 2.53 -14.99
CA ALA A 172 -11.33 2.86 -14.54
C ALA A 172 -11.29 3.60 -13.19
N VAL A 173 -10.44 3.12 -12.27
CA VAL A 173 -10.23 3.74 -10.96
C VAL A 173 -9.60 5.13 -11.10
N ALA A 174 -8.56 5.30 -11.92
CA ALA A 174 -7.94 6.60 -12.18
C ALA A 174 -8.95 7.57 -12.81
N THR A 175 -9.77 7.09 -13.74
CA THR A 175 -10.80 7.90 -14.40
C THR A 175 -11.83 8.45 -13.42
N VAL A 176 -12.38 7.61 -12.53
CA VAL A 176 -13.42 8.02 -11.58
C VAL A 176 -12.85 8.85 -10.43
N THR A 177 -11.68 8.48 -9.90
CA THR A 177 -11.10 9.14 -8.71
C THR A 177 -10.25 10.36 -9.04
N LYS A 178 -9.80 10.51 -10.29
CA LYS A 178 -8.79 11.49 -10.71
C LYS A 178 -7.44 11.33 -10.00
N ILE A 179 -7.21 10.17 -9.40
CA ILE A 179 -5.93 9.80 -8.78
C ILE A 179 -5.00 9.31 -9.89
N PRO A 180 -3.74 9.78 -9.96
CA PRO A 180 -2.78 9.29 -10.93
C PRO A 180 -2.58 7.77 -10.82
N VAL A 181 -2.47 7.09 -11.97
CA VAL A 181 -2.19 5.64 -12.05
C VAL A 181 -0.97 5.25 -11.19
N MET A 182 0.07 6.09 -11.20
CA MET A 182 1.27 5.90 -10.36
C MET A 182 0.95 5.79 -8.87
N ALA A 183 0.06 6.63 -8.34
CA ALA A 183 -0.35 6.55 -6.93
C ALA A 183 -1.14 5.26 -6.65
N LEU A 184 -2.01 4.84 -7.58
CA LEU A 184 -2.78 3.60 -7.46
C LEU A 184 -1.90 2.34 -7.52
N GLN A 185 -0.76 2.42 -8.22
CA GLN A 185 0.27 1.38 -8.32
C GLN A 185 1.26 1.37 -7.14
N GLY A 186 1.07 2.26 -6.16
CA GLY A 186 1.86 2.25 -4.92
C GLY A 186 3.13 3.08 -4.95
N VAL A 187 3.25 4.04 -5.89
CA VAL A 187 4.29 5.08 -5.79
C VAL A 187 4.09 5.84 -4.47
N GLU A 188 5.20 6.11 -3.79
CA GLU A 188 5.21 6.82 -2.51
C GLU A 188 4.43 8.13 -2.58
N LEU A 189 3.50 8.33 -1.63
CA LEU A 189 2.57 9.46 -1.66
C LEU A 189 3.27 10.82 -1.53
N SER A 190 4.47 10.85 -0.92
CA SER A 190 5.30 12.04 -0.78
C SER A 190 5.76 12.62 -2.12
N ARG A 191 5.77 11.81 -3.20
CA ARG A 191 6.10 12.26 -4.57
C ARG A 191 4.99 13.10 -5.21
N PHE A 192 3.79 13.11 -4.61
CA PHE A 192 2.67 13.94 -5.04
C PHE A 192 2.58 15.18 -4.17
N SER A 193 2.39 16.34 -4.80
CA SER A 193 2.31 17.63 -4.11
C SER A 193 1.17 17.65 -3.08
N LYS A 194 1.28 18.54 -2.09
CA LYS A 194 0.20 18.79 -1.11
C LYS A 194 -1.14 19.02 -1.82
N LYS A 195 -1.13 19.83 -2.88
CA LYS A 195 -2.31 20.15 -3.69
C LYS A 195 -2.90 18.94 -4.40
N GLU A 196 -2.07 18.07 -4.98
CA GLU A 196 -2.55 16.84 -5.63
C GLU A 196 -3.17 15.88 -4.62
N ARG A 197 -2.52 15.66 -3.48
CA ARG A 197 -3.06 14.77 -2.45
C ARG A 197 -4.39 15.26 -1.88
N PHE A 198 -4.55 16.56 -1.69
CA PHE A 198 -5.84 17.15 -1.33
C PHE A 198 -6.90 16.99 -2.44
N SER A 199 -6.52 17.07 -3.72
CA SER A 199 -7.47 16.97 -4.83
C SER A 199 -8.10 15.58 -4.95
N TRP A 200 -7.43 14.52 -4.47
CA TRP A 200 -7.95 13.15 -4.45
C TRP A 200 -9.22 12.97 -3.59
N ALA A 201 -9.48 13.92 -2.67
CA ALA A 201 -10.69 13.95 -1.86
C ALA A 201 -11.77 14.90 -2.40
N HIS A 202 -11.55 15.62 -3.51
CA HIS A 202 -12.43 16.69 -3.98
C HIS A 202 -13.88 16.22 -4.22
N ASN A 203 -14.06 15.07 -4.88
CA ASN A 203 -15.37 14.50 -5.19
C ASN A 203 -15.93 13.62 -4.08
N ARG A 204 -15.27 13.55 -2.92
CA ARG A 204 -15.64 12.67 -1.82
C ARG A 204 -16.48 13.41 -0.78
N LYS A 205 -17.47 12.69 -0.24
CA LYS A 205 -18.47 13.13 0.73
C LYS A 205 -18.24 12.40 2.04
N THR A 206 -18.47 13.11 3.14
CA THR A 206 -18.39 12.57 4.49
C THR A 206 -19.72 12.78 5.21
N SER A 207 -20.13 11.78 6.00
CA SER A 207 -21.33 11.88 6.83
C SER A 207 -21.08 12.78 8.04
N VAL A 208 -19.88 12.73 8.59
CA VAL A 208 -19.41 13.66 9.63
C VAL A 208 -18.55 14.73 8.95
N PRO A 209 -18.83 16.03 9.13
CA PRO A 209 -18.12 17.09 8.39
C PRO A 209 -16.59 17.07 8.60
N GLN A 210 -16.14 16.82 9.84
CA GLN A 210 -14.73 16.78 10.23
C GLN A 210 -13.96 15.62 9.58
N ASP A 211 -14.64 14.53 9.22
CA ASP A 211 -14.01 13.40 8.52
C ASP A 211 -13.44 13.81 7.16
N ALA A 212 -13.82 14.97 6.61
CA ALA A 212 -13.20 15.52 5.40
C ALA A 212 -11.69 15.75 5.58
N ALA A 213 -11.24 16.00 6.82
CA ALA A 213 -9.84 16.06 7.20
C ALA A 213 -9.33 14.70 7.69
N TYR A 214 -10.09 14.00 8.54
CA TYR A 214 -9.60 12.75 9.16
C TYR A 214 -9.36 11.63 8.14
N CYS A 215 -10.13 11.58 7.06
CA CYS A 215 -9.89 10.65 5.96
C CYS A 215 -8.62 10.97 5.13
N LEU A 216 -7.86 12.02 5.46
CA LEU A 216 -6.60 12.37 4.81
C LEU A 216 -5.36 12.14 5.68
N LEU A 217 -5.51 11.81 6.96
CA LEU A 217 -4.39 11.67 7.91
C LEU A 217 -3.28 10.74 7.39
N GLY A 218 -3.65 9.56 6.91
CA GLY A 218 -2.69 8.60 6.36
C GLY A 218 -2.11 8.98 5.01
N ILE A 219 -2.84 9.74 4.20
CA ILE A 219 -2.36 10.26 2.91
C ILE A 219 -1.23 11.28 3.12
N PHE A 220 -1.31 12.03 4.23
CA PHE A 220 -0.30 12.99 4.64
C PHE A 220 0.70 12.48 5.67
N ASN A 221 0.54 11.24 6.16
CA ASN A 221 1.36 10.66 7.21
C ASN A 221 1.40 11.52 8.50
N VAL A 222 0.26 12.12 8.86
CA VAL A 222 0.13 12.95 10.06
C VAL A 222 -0.82 12.32 11.07
N ARG A 223 -0.70 12.76 12.32
CA ARG A 223 -1.64 12.40 13.38
C ARG A 223 -2.36 13.65 13.86
N MET A 224 -3.63 13.50 14.18
CA MET A 224 -4.47 14.56 14.71
C MET A 224 -5.40 13.97 15.76
N TYR A 225 -5.69 14.72 16.82
CA TYR A 225 -6.74 14.37 17.76
C TYR A 225 -8.11 14.68 17.13
N PRO A 226 -8.94 13.68 16.80
CA PRO A 226 -10.27 13.90 16.25
C PRO A 226 -11.14 14.64 17.27
N SER A 227 -11.85 15.67 16.81
CA SER A 227 -12.75 16.48 17.62
C SER A 227 -14.09 16.57 16.93
N TYR A 228 -15.03 15.76 17.43
CA TYR A 228 -16.40 15.71 16.95
C TYR A 228 -17.27 16.68 17.75
N ALA A 229 -17.16 17.97 17.42
CA ALA A 229 -17.98 19.04 17.99
C ALA A 229 -19.33 19.21 17.27
N GLU A 230 -20.31 19.75 18.00
CA GLU A 230 -21.57 20.25 17.45
C GLU A 230 -21.39 21.65 16.86
N GLY A 231 -22.13 21.97 15.79
CA GLY A 231 -22.05 23.27 15.14
C GLY A 231 -22.45 23.23 13.67
N VAL A 232 -22.22 24.35 12.97
CA VAL A 232 -22.51 24.47 11.55
C VAL A 232 -21.57 23.57 10.75
N ALA A 233 -22.14 22.62 10.00
CA ALA A 233 -21.40 21.59 9.29
C ALA A 233 -20.29 22.15 8.36
N SER A 234 -20.55 23.25 7.64
CA SER A 234 -19.56 23.87 6.77
C SER A 234 -18.35 24.40 7.54
N ASP A 235 -18.58 24.93 8.74
CA ASP A 235 -17.55 25.59 9.53
C ASP A 235 -16.70 24.54 10.23
N LEU A 236 -17.33 23.50 10.78
CA LEU A 236 -16.64 22.32 11.31
C LEU A 236 -15.75 21.64 10.27
N LYS A 237 -16.23 21.51 9.02
CA LYS A 237 -15.44 20.97 7.91
C LYS A 237 -14.24 21.86 7.60
N LYS A 238 -14.44 23.18 7.48
CA LYS A 238 -13.36 24.13 7.20
C LYS A 238 -12.31 24.13 8.31
N GLU A 239 -12.75 24.14 9.56
CA GLU A 239 -11.89 24.12 10.73
C GLU A 239 -11.04 22.84 10.76
N ALA A 240 -11.65 21.66 10.59
CA ALA A 240 -10.92 20.40 10.56
C ALA A 240 -9.86 20.37 9.43
N LEU A 241 -10.20 20.87 8.24
CA LEU A 241 -9.26 20.96 7.11
C LEU A 241 -8.14 21.98 7.36
N TYR A 242 -8.45 23.11 8.00
CA TYR A 242 -7.46 24.11 8.39
C TYR A 242 -6.46 23.54 9.41
N GLN A 243 -6.96 22.85 10.43
CA GLN A 243 -6.11 22.18 11.42
C GLN A 243 -5.21 21.12 10.78
N LEU A 244 -5.75 20.31 9.86
CA LEU A 244 -4.96 19.35 9.10
C LEU A 244 -3.85 20.04 8.31
N ASP A 245 -4.18 21.11 7.58
CA ASP A 245 -3.20 21.85 6.77
C ASP A 245 -2.07 22.43 7.63
N ARG A 246 -2.42 23.00 8.80
CA ARG A 246 -1.42 23.47 9.77
C ARG A 246 -0.51 22.35 10.27
N ILE A 247 -1.08 21.20 10.64
CA ILE A 247 -0.27 20.04 11.09
C ILE A 247 0.67 19.57 9.99
N ILE A 248 0.23 19.55 8.73
CA ILE A 248 1.07 19.20 7.58
C ILE A 248 2.23 20.19 7.45
N GLU A 249 1.97 21.48 7.60
CA GLU A 249 2.99 22.53 7.54
C GLU A 249 3.98 22.43 8.70
N ASP A 250 3.49 22.26 9.92
CA ASP A 250 4.32 22.08 11.12
C ASP A 250 5.19 20.81 10.99
N THR A 251 4.61 19.71 10.52
CA THR A 251 5.36 18.46 10.26
C THR A 251 6.40 18.65 9.17
N SER A 252 6.09 19.41 8.11
CA SER A 252 7.04 19.71 7.04
C SER A 252 8.17 20.63 7.49
N GLN A 253 7.89 21.58 8.40
CA GLN A 253 8.90 22.46 9.01
C GLN A 253 9.76 21.70 10.01
N ASN A 254 9.16 20.80 10.79
CA ASN A 254 9.87 19.90 11.70
C ASN A 254 10.70 18.86 10.92
N ALA A 255 10.25 18.39 9.76
CA ALA A 255 11.02 17.54 8.87
C ALA A 255 12.23 18.27 8.25
N LYS A 256 12.16 19.61 8.10
CA LYS A 256 13.34 20.45 7.81
C LYS A 256 14.29 20.60 9.01
N HIS A 257 13.92 20.06 10.18
CA HIS A 257 14.71 20.04 11.42
C HIS A 257 14.87 18.63 12.03
N GLY A 258 14.42 17.56 11.35
CA GLY A 258 14.55 16.19 11.81
C GLY A 258 13.60 15.22 11.12
N ASP A 259 14.19 14.27 10.37
CA ASP A 259 13.68 12.95 9.99
C ASP A 259 12.29 12.79 9.35
N ASP A 260 12.15 13.26 8.10
CA ASP A 260 11.36 12.52 7.09
C ASP A 260 12.02 12.66 5.71
N VAL A 261 12.90 11.71 5.41
CA VAL A 261 13.69 11.67 4.16
C VAL A 261 12.83 11.08 3.05
N ILE A 262 12.46 11.87 2.03
CA ILE A 262 11.95 11.36 0.75
C ILE A 262 13.06 10.51 0.10
N ARG A 263 12.77 9.32 -0.46
CA ARG A 263 13.83 8.43 -0.97
C ARG A 263 13.65 7.97 -2.44
N ILE A 264 14.78 7.76 -3.13
CA ILE A 264 14.91 7.01 -4.39
C ILE A 264 15.69 5.74 -4.05
N GLY A 265 15.03 4.58 -4.04
CA GLY A 265 15.53 3.40 -3.35
C GLY A 265 15.82 3.72 -1.88
N GLY A 266 17.04 3.42 -1.42
CA GLY A 266 17.53 3.82 -0.10
C GLY A 266 18.09 5.25 -0.02
N ALA A 267 18.28 5.94 -1.14
CA ALA A 267 18.98 7.23 -1.19
C ALA A 267 18.05 8.43 -0.92
N SER A 268 18.52 9.43 -0.17
CA SER A 268 17.80 10.67 0.16
C SER A 268 17.58 11.55 -1.07
N TRP A 269 16.33 11.75 -1.45
CA TRP A 269 15.90 12.68 -2.50
C TRP A 269 16.30 14.11 -2.20
N CYS A 270 16.16 14.55 -0.94
CA CYS A 270 16.52 15.90 -0.52
C CYS A 270 17.99 16.19 -0.82
N ASP A 271 18.88 15.23 -0.56
CA ASP A 271 20.31 15.38 -0.82
C ASP A 271 20.61 15.30 -2.33
N LEU A 272 19.99 14.35 -3.04
CA LEU A 272 20.12 14.22 -4.49
C LEU A 272 19.67 15.48 -5.25
N SER A 273 18.59 16.13 -4.80
CA SER A 273 18.04 17.34 -5.43
C SER A 273 18.92 18.59 -5.24
N ARG A 274 19.91 18.54 -4.33
CA ARG A 274 20.87 19.62 -4.07
C ARG A 274 22.14 19.50 -4.93
N LEU A 275 22.32 18.39 -5.63
CA LEU A 275 23.47 18.18 -6.50
C LEU A 275 23.36 19.05 -7.76
N ASP A 276 24.45 19.74 -8.10
CA ASP A 276 24.55 20.48 -9.36
C ASP A 276 24.83 19.53 -10.55
N GLN A 277 24.80 20.04 -11.77
CA GLN A 277 24.99 19.23 -12.98
C GLN A 277 26.37 18.56 -13.07
N THR A 278 27.40 19.16 -12.46
CA THR A 278 28.74 18.60 -12.45
C THR A 278 28.80 17.38 -11.53
N LYS A 279 28.29 17.52 -10.30
CA LYS A 279 28.16 16.42 -9.34
C LYS A 279 27.23 15.32 -9.83
N LEU A 280 26.16 15.67 -10.55
CA LEU A 280 25.26 14.69 -11.17
C LEU A 280 25.96 13.87 -12.27
N GLY A 281 26.82 14.50 -13.09
CA GLY A 281 27.62 13.78 -14.09
C GLY A 281 28.77 12.94 -13.50
N GLU A 282 29.25 13.28 -12.30
CA GLU A 282 30.15 12.44 -11.51
C GLU A 282 29.42 11.24 -10.91
N LEU A 283 28.24 11.46 -10.33
CA LEU A 283 27.38 10.40 -9.80
C LEU A 283 27.02 9.37 -10.88
N ASP A 284 26.70 9.81 -12.10
CA ASP A 284 26.43 8.88 -13.23
C ASP A 284 27.60 7.93 -13.50
N ARG A 285 28.83 8.46 -13.53
CA ARG A 285 30.04 7.66 -13.76
C ARG A 285 30.30 6.67 -12.62
N GLU A 286 30.08 7.07 -11.38
CA GLU A 286 30.23 6.19 -10.22
C GLU A 286 29.15 5.10 -10.18
N LEU A 287 27.90 5.42 -10.57
CA LEU A 287 26.84 4.43 -10.69
C LEU A 287 27.12 3.41 -11.80
N GLU A 288 27.64 3.85 -12.96
CA GLU A 288 28.10 2.93 -14.02
C GLU A 288 29.26 2.04 -13.56
N SER A 289 30.21 2.60 -12.81
CA SER A 289 31.29 1.83 -12.18
C SER A 289 30.75 0.80 -11.18
N TYR A 290 29.73 1.17 -10.40
CA TYR A 290 29.04 0.27 -9.49
C TYR A 290 28.29 -0.85 -10.22
N VAL A 291 27.66 -0.58 -11.37
CA VAL A 291 27.03 -1.60 -12.24
C VAL A 291 28.07 -2.65 -12.66
N ARG A 292 29.20 -2.21 -13.22
CA ARG A 292 30.29 -3.11 -13.66
C ARG A 292 30.84 -3.91 -12.49
N TRP A 293 31.01 -3.26 -11.35
CA TRP A 293 31.43 -3.94 -10.14
C TRP A 293 30.41 -5.02 -9.75
N LEU A 294 29.13 -4.68 -9.61
CA LEU A 294 28.10 -5.60 -9.15
C LEU A 294 27.86 -6.79 -10.09
N LEU A 295 27.91 -6.56 -11.41
CA LEU A 295 27.53 -7.55 -12.41
C LEU A 295 28.68 -8.40 -12.96
N ASP A 296 29.90 -7.86 -12.99
CA ASP A 296 31.02 -8.48 -13.70
C ASP A 296 32.18 -8.79 -12.76
N ILE A 297 32.63 -7.82 -11.97
CA ILE A 297 33.80 -7.98 -11.09
C ILE A 297 33.41 -8.79 -9.84
N PHE A 298 32.34 -8.37 -9.17
CA PHE A 298 31.90 -8.92 -7.89
C PHE A 298 31.56 -10.41 -7.97
N PRO A 299 30.87 -10.95 -9.00
CA PRO A 299 30.69 -12.39 -9.14
C PRO A 299 31.98 -13.16 -9.51
N SER A 300 32.93 -12.51 -10.19
CA SER A 300 34.20 -13.14 -10.61
C SER A 300 35.22 -13.28 -9.48
N GLU A 301 35.13 -12.43 -8.45
CA GLU A 301 35.97 -12.47 -7.25
C GLU A 301 35.48 -13.49 -6.21
N GLN A 302 34.37 -14.20 -6.48
CA GLN A 302 33.80 -15.19 -5.56
C GLN A 302 34.29 -16.60 -5.83
N ILE A 303 34.96 -17.18 -4.83
CA ILE A 303 35.10 -18.63 -4.71
C ILE A 303 33.75 -19.14 -4.18
N VAL A 304 33.21 -20.20 -4.80
CA VAL A 304 31.88 -20.83 -4.58
C VAL A 304 31.54 -21.16 -3.09
N THR A 305 32.45 -20.91 -2.16
CA THR A 305 32.34 -21.19 -0.73
C THR A 305 32.08 -19.98 0.18
N GLU A 306 32.03 -18.73 -0.31
CA GLU A 306 31.70 -17.58 0.57
C GLU A 306 30.19 -17.39 0.80
N ASN A 307 29.83 -17.14 2.06
CA ASN A 307 28.47 -16.96 2.57
C ASN A 307 27.80 -15.74 1.92
N LEU A 308 26.62 -15.94 1.31
CA LEU A 308 25.73 -14.91 0.74
C LEU A 308 25.55 -13.66 1.62
N THR A 309 25.64 -13.82 2.94
CA THR A 309 25.65 -12.73 3.91
C THR A 309 26.81 -11.73 3.70
N LYS A 310 28.04 -12.22 3.52
CA LYS A 310 29.24 -11.38 3.34
C LYS A 310 29.18 -10.63 2.01
N LEU A 311 28.60 -11.28 0.99
CA LEU A 311 28.35 -10.67 -0.31
C LEU A 311 27.41 -9.48 -0.19
N SER A 312 26.28 -9.71 0.43
CA SER A 312 25.27 -8.68 0.58
C SER A 312 25.74 -7.47 1.38
N GLN A 313 26.47 -7.71 2.47
CA GLN A 313 27.08 -6.64 3.27
C GLN A 313 28.10 -5.82 2.47
N THR A 314 28.85 -6.46 1.58
CA THR A 314 29.83 -5.77 0.73
C THR A 314 29.13 -4.85 -0.27
N ALA A 315 28.06 -5.34 -0.92
CA ALA A 315 27.29 -4.55 -1.88
C ALA A 315 26.62 -3.33 -1.22
N GLY A 316 25.97 -3.52 -0.07
CA GLY A 316 25.34 -2.43 0.69
C GLY A 316 26.34 -1.40 1.20
N LYS A 317 27.49 -1.85 1.76
CA LYS A 317 28.58 -0.94 2.19
C LYS A 317 29.13 -0.12 1.03
N LYS A 318 29.31 -0.74 -0.14
CA LYS A 318 29.84 -0.03 -1.32
C LYS A 318 28.84 0.99 -1.86
N MET A 319 27.54 0.68 -1.88
CA MET A 319 26.50 1.66 -2.27
C MET A 319 26.43 2.83 -1.27
N LYS A 320 26.50 2.53 0.03
CA LYS A 320 26.53 3.55 1.08
C LYS A 320 27.75 4.46 0.96
N ALA A 321 28.93 3.90 0.68
CA ALA A 321 30.15 4.68 0.48
C ALA A 321 30.04 5.57 -0.77
N LEU A 322 29.60 4.99 -1.90
CA LEU A 322 29.37 5.74 -3.14
C LEU A 322 28.48 6.95 -2.90
N LEU A 323 27.32 6.78 -2.25
CA LEU A 323 26.38 7.89 -2.00
C LEU A 323 26.90 8.89 -0.97
N ALA A 324 27.70 8.44 0.00
CA ALA A 324 28.31 9.32 0.99
C ALA A 324 29.33 10.30 0.38
N ASP A 325 30.03 9.91 -0.70
CA ASP A 325 30.94 10.80 -1.44
C ASP A 325 30.21 12.01 -2.07
N PHE A 326 28.89 11.91 -2.24
CA PHE A 326 28.02 12.98 -2.71
C PHE A 326 27.19 13.62 -1.60
N GLU A 327 27.50 13.33 -0.33
CA GLU A 327 26.73 13.77 0.85
C GLU A 327 25.26 13.30 0.84
N VAL A 328 24.96 12.21 0.14
CA VAL A 328 23.60 11.65 0.04
C VAL A 328 23.39 10.59 1.11
N GLN A 329 22.40 10.81 1.99
CA GLN A 329 22.05 9.81 3.01
C GLN A 329 21.47 8.54 2.37
N TYR A 330 21.86 7.38 2.88
CA TYR A 330 21.40 6.06 2.41
C TYR A 330 20.81 5.23 3.57
N GLU A 331 19.54 4.86 3.46
CA GLU A 331 18.85 3.96 4.38
C GLU A 331 18.66 2.57 3.75
N ASP A 332 18.95 1.55 4.54
CA ASP A 332 18.72 0.16 4.19
C ASP A 332 17.26 -0.22 4.40
N LEU A 333 16.49 -0.32 3.32
CA LEU A 333 15.07 -0.64 3.34
C LEU A 333 14.80 -2.15 3.52
N SER A 334 15.65 -2.83 4.30
CA SER A 334 15.73 -4.29 4.31
C SER A 334 14.49 -5.03 4.85
N SER A 335 13.55 -4.27 5.41
CA SER A 335 12.40 -4.75 6.15
C SER A 335 11.09 -4.74 5.35
N MET A 336 11.11 -4.31 4.08
CA MET A 336 9.90 -4.02 3.32
C MET A 336 9.55 -5.05 2.24
N GLU A 337 8.29 -5.49 2.28
CA GLU A 337 7.58 -6.36 1.31
C GLU A 337 7.77 -7.88 1.54
N THR A 338 6.85 -8.71 1.03
CA THR A 338 6.94 -10.20 0.97
C THR A 338 5.97 -10.76 -0.08
N THR A 339 6.42 -11.16 -1.29
CA THR A 339 5.77 -12.12 -2.23
C THR A 339 6.39 -12.21 -3.65
N VAL A 340 7.07 -13.34 -3.99
CA VAL A 340 7.33 -13.95 -5.33
C VAL A 340 7.61 -15.45 -5.06
N LYS A 341 7.22 -16.33 -5.98
CA LYS A 341 7.10 -17.78 -5.75
C LYS A 341 8.13 -18.67 -6.48
N THR A 342 9.04 -18.14 -7.30
CA THR A 342 10.07 -18.92 -8.03
C THR A 342 11.38 -18.14 -8.19
N TRP A 343 12.54 -18.81 -8.31
CA TRP A 343 13.88 -18.18 -8.42
C TRP A 343 14.65 -18.57 -9.68
N GLU A 344 14.32 -19.72 -10.27
CA GLU A 344 15.09 -20.31 -11.35
C GLU A 344 15.11 -19.40 -12.59
N GLU A 345 13.96 -18.85 -12.95
CA GLU A 345 13.81 -18.01 -14.15
C GLU A 345 14.49 -16.63 -13.99
N PRO A 346 14.29 -15.88 -12.89
CA PRO A 346 15.08 -14.68 -12.63
C PRO A 346 16.59 -14.95 -12.48
N TRP A 347 16.99 -16.05 -11.85
CA TRP A 347 18.41 -16.38 -11.69
C TRP A 347 19.08 -16.72 -13.02
N ALA A 348 18.36 -17.39 -13.93
CA ALA A 348 18.83 -17.63 -15.29
C ALA A 348 19.05 -16.31 -16.05
N ARG A 349 18.12 -15.34 -15.93
CA ARG A 349 18.28 -14.01 -16.54
C ARG A 349 19.46 -13.22 -15.97
N TYR A 350 19.69 -13.30 -14.65
CA TYR A 350 20.83 -12.63 -14.00
C TYR A 350 22.18 -13.16 -14.51
N ASN A 351 22.31 -14.48 -14.62
CA ASN A 351 23.56 -15.14 -15.05
C ASN A 351 23.81 -15.08 -16.57
N ASP A 352 22.80 -14.75 -17.37
CA ASP A 352 22.95 -14.60 -18.82
C ASP A 352 23.64 -13.28 -19.17
N LYS A 353 24.97 -13.34 -19.35
CA LYS A 353 25.81 -12.20 -19.73
C LYS A 353 25.47 -11.58 -21.09
N SER A 354 24.63 -12.22 -21.92
CA SER A 354 24.16 -11.65 -23.18
C SER A 354 23.02 -10.64 -22.98
N LYS A 355 22.41 -10.57 -21.79
CA LYS A 355 21.33 -9.63 -21.47
C LYS A 355 21.87 -8.24 -21.11
N PRO A 356 21.11 -7.17 -21.41
CA PRO A 356 21.46 -5.82 -20.95
C PRO A 356 21.59 -5.74 -19.42
N ASP A 357 22.47 -4.88 -18.93
CA ASP A 357 22.74 -4.71 -17.49
C ASP A 357 21.47 -4.42 -16.69
N GLN A 358 20.59 -3.59 -17.24
CA GLN A 358 19.29 -3.31 -16.65
C GLN A 358 18.46 -4.58 -16.42
N ILE A 359 18.42 -5.49 -17.41
CA ILE A 359 17.68 -6.76 -17.33
C ILE A 359 18.31 -7.68 -16.30
N ARG A 360 19.65 -7.71 -16.22
CA ARG A 360 20.39 -8.53 -15.25
C ARG A 360 20.15 -8.02 -13.82
N VAL A 361 20.22 -6.71 -13.58
CA VAL A 361 19.94 -6.11 -12.27
C VAL A 361 18.47 -6.27 -11.87
N GLN A 362 17.52 -6.10 -12.80
CA GLN A 362 16.10 -6.37 -12.57
C GLN A 362 15.88 -7.83 -12.15
N ALA A 363 16.52 -8.78 -12.83
CA ALA A 363 16.43 -10.18 -12.51
C ALA A 363 17.04 -10.53 -11.13
N LEU A 364 18.07 -9.79 -10.70
CA LEU A 364 18.60 -9.88 -9.33
C LEU A 364 17.58 -9.41 -8.29
N VAL A 365 16.87 -8.31 -8.56
CA VAL A 365 15.78 -7.80 -7.69
C VAL A 365 14.59 -8.76 -7.67
N GLU A 366 14.26 -9.41 -8.79
CA GLU A 366 13.14 -10.37 -8.87
C GLU A 366 13.36 -11.66 -8.06
N ASN A 367 14.62 -12.07 -7.87
CA ASN A 367 15.00 -13.18 -7.00
C ASN A 367 14.69 -12.94 -5.49
N ARG A 368 14.24 -11.73 -5.13
CA ARG A 368 14.08 -11.26 -3.75
C ARG A 368 13.33 -12.18 -2.80
N TRP A 369 12.28 -12.89 -3.23
CA TRP A 369 11.42 -13.60 -2.28
C TRP A 369 11.78 -15.05 -1.99
N TYR A 370 12.51 -15.69 -2.89
CA TYR A 370 12.95 -17.07 -2.67
C TYR A 370 14.05 -17.14 -1.61
N TRP A 371 15.00 -16.21 -1.66
CA TRP A 371 16.15 -16.19 -0.76
C TRP A 371 15.88 -15.51 0.59
N THR A 372 14.88 -14.63 0.67
CA THR A 372 14.51 -13.92 1.92
C THR A 372 13.83 -14.81 2.96
N LYS A 373 13.20 -15.93 2.58
CA LYS A 373 12.69 -16.92 3.56
C LYS A 373 13.79 -17.61 4.37
N ARG A 374 15.06 -17.47 3.98
CA ARG A 374 16.18 -18.23 4.59
C ARG A 374 17.33 -17.36 5.08
N ASN A 375 17.41 -16.07 4.73
CA ASN A 375 18.51 -15.20 5.17
C ASN A 375 18.15 -13.71 5.02
N GLU A 376 17.92 -13.02 6.15
CA GLU A 376 17.61 -11.57 6.23
C GLU A 376 18.70 -10.71 5.56
N GLU A 377 19.93 -11.21 5.52
CA GLU A 377 21.06 -10.49 4.97
C GLU A 377 21.06 -10.42 3.45
N VAL A 378 20.44 -11.36 2.71
CA VAL A 378 20.34 -11.30 1.23
C VAL A 378 19.55 -10.08 0.76
N PHE A 379 18.68 -9.55 1.63
CA PHE A 379 17.87 -8.39 1.33
C PHE A 379 18.70 -7.13 1.08
N LYS A 380 19.80 -6.89 1.81
CA LYS A 380 20.60 -5.65 1.68
C LYS A 380 21.17 -5.45 0.27
N MET A 381 21.64 -6.53 -0.35
CA MET A 381 22.09 -6.57 -1.74
C MET A 381 20.98 -6.19 -2.72
N ILE A 382 19.77 -6.71 -2.48
CA ILE A 382 18.58 -6.42 -3.27
C ILE A 382 18.17 -4.94 -3.10
N THR A 383 18.26 -4.39 -1.89
CA THR A 383 18.04 -2.95 -1.65
C THR A 383 19.01 -2.10 -2.43
N ALA A 384 20.30 -2.46 -2.44
CA ALA A 384 21.33 -1.76 -3.19
C ALA A 384 21.06 -1.83 -4.70
N ALA A 385 20.70 -3.02 -5.22
CA ALA A 385 20.33 -3.20 -6.63
C ALA A 385 19.06 -2.42 -7.01
N ARG A 386 18.04 -2.39 -6.16
CA ARG A 386 16.82 -1.57 -6.37
C ARG A 386 17.14 -0.09 -6.38
N THR A 387 18.00 0.36 -5.46
CA THR A 387 18.47 1.75 -5.40
C THR A 387 19.19 2.13 -6.69
N LEU A 388 20.09 1.27 -7.16
CA LEU A 388 20.77 1.45 -8.45
C LEU A 388 19.78 1.58 -9.61
N MET A 389 18.80 0.68 -9.71
CA MET A 389 17.77 0.74 -10.76
C MET A 389 16.99 2.05 -10.76
N GLU A 390 16.54 2.49 -9.58
CA GLU A 390 15.74 3.72 -9.45
C GLU A 390 16.59 4.96 -9.76
N LEU A 391 17.87 4.98 -9.38
CA LEU A 391 18.80 6.05 -9.73
C LEU A 391 19.10 6.10 -11.23
N MET A 392 19.44 4.97 -11.86
CA MET A 392 19.73 4.90 -13.29
C MET A 392 18.52 5.30 -14.15
N THR A 393 17.31 4.96 -13.71
CA THR A 393 16.07 5.38 -14.36
C THR A 393 15.79 6.86 -14.15
N TRP A 394 15.98 7.37 -12.93
CA TRP A 394 15.83 8.81 -12.61
C TRP A 394 16.80 9.68 -13.44
N ARG A 395 18.03 9.20 -13.64
CA ARG A 395 19.05 9.87 -14.47
C ARG A 395 18.80 9.75 -15.98
N GLY A 396 17.77 9.01 -16.40
CA GLY A 396 17.43 8.79 -17.81
C GLY A 396 18.41 7.88 -18.56
N ILE A 397 19.30 7.18 -17.82
CA ILE A 397 20.28 6.24 -18.39
C ILE A 397 19.60 4.91 -18.70
N TRP A 398 18.70 4.46 -17.82
CA TRP A 398 17.86 3.28 -18.01
C TRP A 398 16.42 3.68 -18.32
N THR A 399 15.73 2.86 -19.12
CA THR A 399 14.33 3.12 -19.52
C THR A 399 13.37 2.43 -18.55
N ASP A 400 12.25 3.05 -18.15
CA ASP A 400 11.30 2.41 -17.23
C ASP A 400 10.55 1.24 -17.91
N GLN A 401 11.07 0.02 -17.76
CA GLN A 401 10.55 -1.18 -18.42
C GLN A 401 9.40 -1.86 -17.68
N ARG A 402 8.91 -1.33 -16.54
CA ARG A 402 7.65 -1.84 -15.93
C ARG A 402 6.45 -1.73 -16.90
N SER A 403 6.59 -0.94 -17.97
CA SER A 403 5.64 -0.80 -19.07
C SER A 403 5.70 -1.90 -20.14
N ASN A 404 6.80 -2.66 -20.26
CA ASN A 404 7.03 -3.59 -21.39
C ASN A 404 6.81 -5.08 -21.05
N ASP A 405 6.92 -5.50 -19.79
CA ASP A 405 6.69 -6.91 -19.41
C ASP A 405 5.21 -7.34 -19.43
N ILE A 406 4.27 -6.40 -19.56
CA ILE A 406 2.83 -6.69 -19.76
C ILE A 406 2.56 -7.32 -21.14
N ARG A 407 3.45 -7.15 -22.13
CA ARG A 407 3.24 -7.69 -23.49
C ARG A 407 3.72 -9.13 -23.71
N ARG A 408 4.28 -9.80 -22.70
CA ARG A 408 4.73 -11.19 -22.81
C ARG A 408 3.76 -12.25 -22.26
N TRP A 409 2.62 -11.81 -21.75
CA TRP A 409 1.52 -12.68 -21.30
C TRP A 409 0.16 -12.33 -21.95
N LEU A 410 0.18 -11.58 -23.07
CA LEU A 410 -0.87 -11.62 -24.08
C LEU A 410 -0.56 -12.76 -25.05
#